data_AF-A0A1G3U7Q6-F1
#
_entry.id   AF-A0A1G3U7Q6-F1
#
_cell.length_a   1.000
_cell.length_b   1.000
_cell.length_c   1.000
_cell.angle_alpha   90.00
_cell.angle_beta   90.00
_cell.angle_gamma   90.00
#
_symmetry.space_group_name_H-M   'P 1'
#
loop_
_entity.id
_entity.type
_entity.pdbx_description
1 polymer ?
#
loop_
_entity_poly.entity_id
_entity_poly.type
_entity_poly.pdbx_seq_one_letter_code
_entity_poly.pdbx_strand_id
1 'polypeptide(L)'
;MKRYEREAFLKTFGIFFISLLLFASILASFYYNEQKHTMEEQIFIEMKAFTYDFKSSSFKVDIVPKNESIDEFNLQPCLEGMCGYFVLPNTTNSFFKVILPQEKFNELLHAIFLKVVFLYMLVFFSILLFALFYSFYALHPLKKALHLLEEFLKDLIHDLNTPVTSILLNTRWLAKQNPSEALERIELGARSISSLHKNLEAIHNGFIQNYETIELSNFLHVRANPFQKLYPHLHFHFHLSPCNLYCDVDAL
;
A
#
# COMPACT_ATOMS: atom_id res chain seq x y z
N MET A 1 -15.96 -8.45 -3.78
CA MET A 1 -15.02 -7.37 -4.21
C MET A 1 -14.55 -7.67 -5.60
N LYS A 2 -14.68 -6.71 -6.53
CA LYS A 2 -14.07 -6.82 -7.86
C LYS A 2 -12.53 -6.89 -7.69
N ARG A 3 -11.79 -7.46 -8.66
CA ARG A 3 -10.33 -7.71 -8.54
C ARG A 3 -9.55 -6.45 -8.16
N TYR A 4 -9.87 -5.32 -8.79
CA TYR A 4 -9.24 -4.02 -8.52
C TYR A 4 -9.53 -3.49 -7.10
N GLU A 5 -10.70 -3.80 -6.53
CA GLU A 5 -11.03 -3.37 -5.16
C GLU A 5 -10.15 -4.12 -4.16
N ARG A 6 -9.98 -5.43 -4.35
CA ARG A 6 -9.13 -6.26 -3.48
C ARG A 6 -7.67 -5.82 -3.56
N GLU A 7 -7.21 -5.48 -4.76
CA GLU A 7 -5.85 -4.96 -4.97
C GLU A 7 -5.67 -3.61 -4.28
N ALA A 8 -6.60 -2.67 -4.46
CA ALA A 8 -6.56 -1.37 -3.79
C ALA A 8 -6.59 -1.52 -2.26
N PHE A 9 -7.47 -2.37 -1.73
CA PHE A 9 -7.53 -2.68 -0.30
C PHE A 9 -6.20 -3.22 0.24
N LEU A 10 -5.62 -4.23 -0.43
CA LEU A 10 -4.35 -4.82 -0.01
C LEU A 10 -3.20 -3.81 -0.04
N LYS A 11 -3.16 -2.94 -1.05
CA LYS A 11 -2.14 -1.88 -1.15
C LYS A 11 -2.30 -0.87 -0.03
N THR A 12 -3.51 -0.34 0.20
CA THR A 12 -3.77 0.63 1.27
C THR A 12 -3.49 0.04 2.64
N PHE A 13 -3.96 -1.18 2.89
CA PHE A 13 -3.69 -1.91 4.13
C PHE A 13 -2.19 -2.11 4.34
N GLY A 14 -1.49 -2.66 3.34
CA GLY A 14 -0.07 -2.96 3.43
C GLY A 14 0.78 -1.72 3.70
N ILE A 15 0.54 -0.62 2.97
CA ILE A 15 1.28 0.63 3.14
C ILE A 15 1.10 1.20 4.55
N PHE A 16 -0.13 1.27 5.05
CA PHE A 16 -0.41 1.79 6.40
C PHE A 16 0.09 0.87 7.51
N PHE A 17 -0.14 -0.44 7.37
CA PHE A 17 0.26 -1.41 8.37
C PHE A 17 1.77 -1.47 8.51
N ILE A 18 2.51 -1.57 7.40
CA ILE A 18 3.98 -1.67 7.42
C ILE A 18 4.60 -0.39 7.97
N SER A 19 4.11 0.79 7.57
CA SER A 19 4.66 2.07 8.05
C SER A 19 4.45 2.27 9.55
N LEU A 20 3.25 2.00 10.07
CA LEU A 20 2.96 2.07 11.51
C LEU A 20 3.72 1.00 12.30
N LEU A 21 3.85 -0.21 11.76
CA LEU A 21 4.59 -1.29 12.39
C LEU A 21 6.08 -0.96 12.52
N LEU A 22 6.68 -0.40 11.47
CA LEU A 22 8.08 0.05 11.49
C LEU A 22 8.29 1.09 12.59
N PHE A 23 7.42 2.10 12.65
CA PHE A 23 7.48 3.12 13.69
C PHE A 23 7.30 2.54 15.10
N ALA A 24 6.35 1.64 15.29
CA ALA A 24 6.13 0.97 16.57
C ALA A 24 7.34 0.12 17.01
N SER A 25 8.02 -0.54 16.07
CA SER A 25 9.23 -1.30 16.35
C SER A 25 10.39 -0.42 16.81
N ILE A 26 10.57 0.76 16.20
CA ILE A 26 11.58 1.73 16.64
C ILE A 26 11.27 2.19 18.08
N LEU A 27 10.02 2.55 18.36
CA LEU A 27 9.61 2.96 19.70
C LEU A 27 9.78 1.86 20.75
N ALA A 28 9.44 0.61 20.41
CA ALA A 28 9.63 -0.53 21.30
C ALA A 28 11.12 -0.76 21.60
N SER A 29 12.00 -0.60 20.61
CA SER A 29 13.44 -0.69 20.80
C SER A 29 13.97 0.39 21.75
N PHE A 30 13.52 1.65 21.60
CA PHE A 30 13.90 2.71 22.54
C PHE A 30 13.35 2.45 23.95
N TYR A 31 12.09 2.02 24.06
CA TYR A 31 11.49 1.70 25.35
C TYR A 31 12.23 0.55 26.07
N TYR A 32 12.67 -0.47 25.35
CA TYR A 32 13.48 -1.55 25.92
C TYR A 32 14.83 -1.03 26.46
N ASN A 33 15.52 -0.19 25.68
CA ASN A 33 16.79 0.39 26.12
C ASN A 33 16.63 1.25 27.38
N GLU A 34 15.58 2.07 27.44
CA GLU A 34 15.26 2.89 28.61
C GLU A 34 14.94 2.03 29.85
N GLN A 35 14.14 0.96 29.69
CA GLN A 35 13.84 0.04 30.80
C GLN A 35 15.09 -0.69 31.29
N LYS A 36 15.97 -1.10 30.37
CA LYS A 36 17.26 -1.70 30.71
C LYS A 36 18.15 -0.73 31.50
N HIS A 37 18.29 0.51 31.03
CA HIS A 37 19.08 1.54 31.71
C HIS A 37 18.56 1.83 33.12
N THR A 38 17.24 2.03 33.25
CA THR A 38 16.58 2.25 34.55
C THR A 38 16.83 1.08 35.51
N MET A 39 16.80 -0.15 35.02
CA MET A 39 17.10 -1.35 35.82
C MET A 39 18.57 -1.39 36.27
N GLU A 40 19.52 -1.06 35.40
CA GLU A 40 20.95 -0.99 35.75
C GLU A 40 21.21 0.06 36.83
N GLU A 41 20.57 1.23 36.76
CA GLU A 41 20.63 2.26 37.80
C GLU A 41 20.03 1.77 39.13
N GLN A 42 18.88 1.09 39.10
CA GLN A 42 18.26 0.53 40.31
C GLN A 42 19.16 -0.51 40.98
N ILE A 43 19.74 -1.42 40.20
CA ILE A 43 20.71 -2.41 40.69
C ILE A 43 21.90 -1.70 41.34
N PHE A 44 22.44 -0.67 40.69
CA PHE A 44 23.58 0.08 41.22
C PHE A 44 23.25 0.77 42.56
N ILE A 45 22.06 1.37 42.68
CA ILE A 45 21.57 1.98 43.93
C ILE A 45 21.40 0.93 45.04
N GLU A 46 20.84 -0.24 44.72
CA GLU A 46 20.70 -1.36 45.67
C GLU A 46 22.07 -1.88 46.14
N MET A 47 23.02 -2.03 45.22
CA MET A 47 24.40 -2.41 45.56
C MET A 47 25.05 -1.38 46.49
N LYS A 48 24.84 -0.08 46.22
CA LYS A 48 25.33 1.00 47.08
C LYS A 48 24.70 0.93 48.47
N ALA A 49 23.39 0.75 48.57
CA ALA A 49 22.69 0.60 49.84
C ALA A 49 23.21 -0.60 50.66
N PHE A 50 23.45 -1.73 49.98
CA PHE A 50 24.00 -2.94 50.60
C PHE A 50 25.38 -2.72 51.23
N THR A 51 26.22 -1.83 50.70
CA THR A 51 27.51 -1.51 51.32
C THR A 51 27.40 -0.86 52.71
N TYR A 52 26.22 -0.35 53.08
CA TYR A 52 25.97 0.25 54.40
C TYR A 52 25.37 -0.74 55.40
N ASP A 53 24.49 -1.64 54.98
CA ASP A 53 23.73 -2.52 55.88
C ASP A 53 24.16 -4.00 55.87
N PHE A 54 24.81 -4.45 54.79
CA PHE A 54 25.23 -5.83 54.55
C PHE A 54 24.10 -6.88 54.68
N LYS A 55 22.82 -6.49 54.51
CA LYS A 55 21.66 -7.35 54.79
C LYS A 55 21.19 -8.19 53.60
N SER A 56 21.61 -7.88 52.38
CA SER A 56 21.18 -8.59 51.16
C SER A 56 22.00 -9.87 50.91
N SER A 57 21.32 -11.02 50.79
CA SER A 57 21.93 -12.31 50.42
C SER A 57 22.14 -12.48 48.91
N SER A 58 21.73 -11.49 48.10
CA SER A 58 21.72 -11.61 46.65
C SER A 58 23.01 -11.21 45.95
N PHE A 59 23.89 -10.50 46.66
CA PHE A 59 25.13 -9.95 46.13
C PHE A 59 26.34 -10.69 46.71
N LYS A 60 27.36 -10.91 45.89
CA LYS A 60 28.68 -11.31 46.37
C LYS A 60 29.55 -10.07 46.57
N VAL A 61 30.51 -10.17 47.48
CA VAL A 61 31.42 -9.08 47.81
C VAL A 61 32.85 -9.53 47.61
N ASP A 62 33.66 -8.63 47.08
CA ASP A 62 35.11 -8.77 47.02
C ASP A 62 35.78 -7.42 47.32
N ILE A 63 37.05 -7.44 47.73
CA ILE A 63 37.84 -6.22 47.99
C ILE A 63 38.95 -6.17 46.96
N VAL A 64 38.93 -5.14 46.12
CA VAL A 64 39.91 -4.96 45.04
C VAL A 64 40.73 -3.70 45.25
N PRO A 65 42.01 -3.66 44.84
CA PRO A 65 42.81 -2.44 44.94
C PRO A 65 42.24 -1.34 44.04
N LYS A 66 42.40 -0.09 44.48
CA LYS A 66 41.94 1.09 43.74
C LYS A 66 42.70 1.22 42.42
N ASN A 67 41.97 1.38 41.33
CA ASN A 67 42.50 1.62 39.99
C ASN A 67 41.71 2.79 39.35
N GLU A 68 42.41 3.75 38.75
CA GLU A 68 41.83 4.95 38.13
C GLU A 68 40.94 4.64 36.91
N SER A 69 41.06 3.45 36.31
CA SER A 69 40.24 3.02 35.18
C SER A 69 38.85 2.48 35.57
N ILE A 70 38.53 2.43 36.87
CA ILE A 70 37.27 1.87 37.38
C ILE A 70 36.24 3.00 37.49
N ASP A 71 35.03 2.79 36.97
CA ASP A 71 33.92 3.73 37.10
C ASP A 71 33.21 3.51 38.45
N GLU A 72 33.16 4.56 39.26
CA GLU A 72 32.56 4.56 40.59
C GLU A 72 31.06 4.93 40.55
N PHE A 73 30.52 5.31 39.40
CA PHE A 73 29.16 5.84 39.26
C PHE A 73 28.21 4.93 38.49
N ASN A 74 28.74 3.96 37.76
CA ASN A 74 27.94 3.09 36.89
C ASN A 74 28.22 1.60 37.13
N LEU A 75 27.23 0.79 36.79
CA LEU A 75 27.34 -0.66 36.77
C LEU A 75 28.23 -1.10 35.60
N GLN A 76 29.17 -2.02 35.84
CA GLN A 76 30.12 -2.49 34.83
C GLN A 76 30.09 -4.01 34.69
N PRO A 77 30.33 -4.56 33.48
CA PRO A 77 30.47 -6.00 33.30
C PRO A 77 31.76 -6.51 33.95
N CYS A 78 31.69 -7.69 34.56
CA CYS A 78 32.80 -8.39 35.21
C CYS A 78 32.71 -9.90 34.99
N LEU A 79 33.77 -10.64 35.34
CA LEU A 79 33.88 -12.09 35.08
C LEU A 79 32.70 -12.92 35.62
N GLU A 80 32.10 -12.49 36.74
CA GLU A 80 30.99 -13.20 37.40
C GLU A 80 29.60 -12.63 37.09
N GLY A 81 29.52 -11.51 36.35
CA GLY A 81 28.25 -10.86 36.03
C GLY A 81 28.37 -9.34 35.92
N MET A 82 27.54 -8.63 36.68
CA MET A 82 27.57 -7.16 36.73
C MET A 82 28.10 -6.70 38.08
N CYS A 83 29.00 -5.71 38.07
CA CYS A 83 29.74 -5.25 39.23
C CYS A 83 29.56 -3.75 39.46
N GLY A 84 29.39 -3.35 40.71
CA GLY A 84 29.50 -1.96 41.17
C GLY A 84 30.72 -1.81 42.09
N TYR A 85 31.43 -0.69 41.97
CA TYR A 85 32.62 -0.39 42.78
C TYR A 85 32.34 0.81 43.68
N PHE A 86 32.57 0.63 44.98
CA PHE A 86 32.28 1.66 45.99
C PHE A 86 33.49 1.92 46.88
N VAL A 87 33.74 3.18 47.23
CA VAL A 87 34.83 3.55 48.15
C VAL A 87 34.50 3.16 49.59
N LEU A 88 35.50 2.64 50.32
CA LEU A 88 35.36 2.39 51.76
C LEU A 88 35.73 3.66 52.56
N PRO A 89 34.97 3.99 53.63
CA PRO A 89 35.27 5.18 54.44
C PRO A 89 36.60 5.10 55.19
N ASN A 90 37.14 3.91 55.46
CA ASN A 90 38.32 3.70 56.30
C ASN A 90 39.60 3.30 55.53
N THR A 91 39.58 3.21 54.19
CA THR A 91 40.77 2.84 53.39
C THR A 91 40.81 3.60 52.07
N THR A 92 41.91 4.27 51.74
CA THR A 92 42.05 5.06 50.51
C THR A 92 42.44 4.25 49.26
N ASN A 93 42.93 3.01 49.45
CA ASN A 93 43.59 2.24 48.40
C ASN A 93 42.79 1.00 47.94
N SER A 94 41.55 0.83 48.41
CA SER A 94 40.73 -0.35 48.09
C SER A 94 39.28 0.04 47.79
N PHE A 95 38.66 -0.67 46.86
CA PHE A 95 37.23 -0.61 46.56
C PHE A 95 36.49 -1.81 47.11
N PHE A 96 35.23 -1.56 47.50
CA PHE A 96 34.23 -2.57 47.78
C PHE A 96 33.56 -2.95 46.45
N LYS A 97 33.87 -4.14 45.96
CA LYS A 97 33.30 -4.68 44.72
C LYS A 97 32.07 -5.50 45.06
N VAL A 98 30.91 -5.03 44.64
CA VAL A 98 29.63 -5.74 44.80
C VAL A 98 29.26 -6.38 43.47
N ILE A 99 28.95 -7.67 43.49
CA ILE A 99 28.75 -8.49 42.29
C ILE A 99 27.31 -9.02 42.28
N LEU A 100 26.59 -8.74 41.21
CA LEU A 100 25.36 -9.42 40.83
C LEU A 100 25.71 -10.55 39.87
N PRO A 101 25.41 -11.82 40.23
CA PRO A 101 25.64 -12.96 39.33
C PRO A 101 24.93 -12.79 37.99
N GLN A 102 25.58 -13.21 36.90
CA GLN A 102 25.04 -13.11 35.54
C GLN A 102 23.66 -13.76 35.40
N GLU A 103 23.41 -14.87 36.10
CA GLU A 103 22.12 -15.58 36.08
C GLU A 103 20.96 -14.67 36.53
N LYS A 104 21.12 -13.98 37.68
CA LYS A 104 20.10 -13.04 38.19
C LYS A 104 19.91 -11.84 37.28
N PHE A 105 21.00 -11.31 36.71
CA PHE A 105 20.90 -10.20 35.76
C PHE A 105 20.11 -10.60 34.50
N ASN A 106 20.36 -11.80 33.97
CA ASN A 106 19.64 -12.34 32.83
C ASN A 106 18.15 -12.58 33.15
N GLU A 107 17.81 -13.03 34.37
CA GLU A 107 16.42 -13.17 34.80
C GLU A 107 15.68 -11.82 34.79
N LEU A 108 16.31 -10.76 35.33
CA LEU A 108 15.73 -9.41 35.33
C LEU A 108 15.56 -8.87 33.90
N LEU A 109 16.57 -9.04 33.04
CA LEU A 109 16.49 -8.67 31.63
C LEU A 109 15.37 -9.43 30.91
N HIS A 110 15.21 -10.73 31.18
CA HIS A 110 14.17 -11.53 30.57
C HIS A 110 12.77 -11.07 31.00
N ALA A 111 12.61 -10.65 32.27
CA ALA A 111 11.35 -10.09 32.76
C ALA A 111 11.00 -8.78 32.03
N ILE A 112 11.98 -7.89 31.82
CA ILE A 112 11.80 -6.67 31.03
C ILE A 112 11.45 -7.00 29.58
N PHE A 113 12.19 -7.91 28.96
CA PHE A 113 11.95 -8.33 27.59
C PHE A 113 10.52 -8.84 27.37
N LEU A 114 10.03 -9.73 28.25
CA LEU A 114 8.66 -10.23 28.18
C LEU A 114 7.62 -9.11 28.33
N LYS A 115 7.85 -8.15 29.24
CA LYS A 115 6.97 -7.00 29.45
C LYS A 115 6.90 -6.12 28.20
N VAL A 116 8.03 -5.85 27.55
CA VAL A 116 8.09 -5.06 26.31
C VAL A 116 7.41 -5.80 25.16
N VAL A 117 7.66 -7.11 24.99
CA VAL A 117 7.02 -7.93 23.96
C VAL A 117 5.51 -7.99 24.15
N PHE A 118 5.04 -8.13 25.39
CA PHE A 118 3.61 -8.11 25.69
C PHE A 118 2.96 -6.78 25.31
N LEU A 119 3.59 -5.65 25.68
CA LEU A 119 3.10 -4.32 25.30
C LEU A 119 3.11 -4.13 23.78
N TYR A 120 4.18 -4.58 23.10
CA TYR A 120 4.30 -4.52 21.65
C TYR A 120 3.21 -5.33 20.95
N MET A 121 2.86 -6.51 21.46
CA MET A 121 1.76 -7.32 20.93
C MET A 121 0.40 -6.62 21.04
N LEU A 122 0.14 -5.90 22.13
CA LEU A 122 -1.09 -5.12 22.32
C LEU A 122 -1.16 -3.96 21.29
N VAL A 123 -0.05 -3.25 21.10
CA VAL A 123 0.06 -2.18 20.10
C VAL A 123 -0.07 -2.74 18.68
N PHE A 124 0.56 -3.88 18.39
CA PHE A 124 0.44 -4.58 17.12
C PHE A 124 -1.01 -4.89 16.77
N PHE A 125 -1.78 -5.45 17.70
CA PHE A 125 -3.20 -5.76 17.47
C PHE A 125 -4.03 -4.48 17.26
N SER A 126 -3.73 -3.42 17.99
CA SER A 126 -4.36 -2.10 17.81
C SER A 126 -4.08 -1.53 16.41
N ILE A 127 -2.83 -1.61 15.93
CA ILE A 127 -2.43 -1.19 14.58
C ILE A 127 -3.11 -2.05 13.52
N LEU A 128 -3.18 -3.37 13.71
CA LEU A 128 -3.85 -4.29 12.80
C LEU A 128 -5.32 -3.91 12.62
N LEU A 129 -6.03 -3.71 13.73
CA LEU A 129 -7.44 -3.32 13.73
C LEU A 129 -7.62 -1.96 13.04
N PHE A 130 -6.80 -0.97 13.40
CA PHE A 130 -6.85 0.36 12.81
C PHE A 130 -6.60 0.34 11.31
N ALA A 131 -5.57 -0.38 10.85
CA ALA A 131 -5.23 -0.50 9.43
C ALA A 131 -6.36 -1.18 8.64
N LEU A 132 -7.03 -2.19 9.21
CA LEU A 132 -8.21 -2.81 8.60
C LEU A 132 -9.35 -1.81 8.42
N PHE A 133 -9.75 -1.12 9.49
CA PHE A 133 -10.82 -0.12 9.44
C PHE A 133 -10.51 1.02 8.47
N TYR A 134 -9.28 1.54 8.53
CA TYR A 134 -8.83 2.60 7.64
C TYR A 134 -8.87 2.17 6.17
N SER A 135 -8.50 0.93 5.86
CA SER A 135 -8.55 0.41 4.49
C SER A 135 -9.97 0.34 3.95
N PHE A 136 -10.95 -0.02 4.78
CA PHE A 136 -12.37 0.04 4.39
C PHE A 136 -12.84 1.49 4.19
N TYR A 137 -12.47 2.39 5.10
CA TYR A 137 -12.81 3.80 5.02
C TYR A 137 -12.26 4.45 3.74
N ALA A 138 -10.99 4.21 3.42
CA ALA A 138 -10.33 4.75 2.23
C ALA A 138 -10.94 4.22 0.92
N LEU A 139 -11.44 2.98 0.92
CA LEU A 139 -12.03 2.37 -0.26
C LEU A 139 -13.46 2.84 -0.55
N HIS A 140 -14.19 3.28 0.48
CA HIS A 140 -15.57 3.75 0.35
C HIS A 140 -15.76 4.92 -0.65
N PRO A 141 -15.01 6.05 -0.55
CA PRO A 141 -15.19 7.16 -1.49
C PRO A 141 -14.81 6.76 -2.93
N LEU A 142 -13.80 5.90 -3.10
CA LEU A 142 -13.39 5.41 -4.41
C LEU A 142 -14.51 4.59 -5.09
N LYS A 143 -15.15 3.69 -4.32
CA LYS A 143 -16.30 2.93 -4.81
C LYS A 143 -17.46 3.83 -5.20
N LYS A 144 -17.76 4.84 -4.38
CA LYS A 144 -18.82 5.80 -4.66
C LYS A 144 -18.55 6.60 -5.93
N ALA A 145 -17.32 7.08 -6.11
CA ALA A 145 -16.92 7.81 -7.32
C ALA A 145 -17.02 6.93 -8.58
N LEU A 146 -16.60 5.66 -8.48
CA LEU A 146 -16.70 4.72 -9.59
C LEU A 146 -18.17 4.43 -9.93
N HIS A 147 -19.02 4.20 -8.94
CA HIS A 147 -20.45 3.98 -9.17
C HIS A 147 -21.14 5.20 -9.80
N LEU A 148 -20.83 6.41 -9.33
CA LEU A 148 -21.31 7.66 -9.93
C LEU A 148 -20.86 7.82 -11.38
N LEU A 149 -19.63 7.42 -11.70
CA LEU A 149 -19.12 7.45 -13.07
C LEU A 149 -19.85 6.44 -13.97
N GLU A 150 -20.11 5.22 -13.46
CA GLU A 150 -20.88 4.18 -14.16
C GLU A 150 -22.31 4.67 -14.47
N GLU A 151 -22.98 5.29 -13.49
CA GLU A 151 -24.33 5.85 -13.64
C GLU A 151 -24.35 7.03 -14.62
N PHE A 152 -23.40 7.97 -14.48
CA PHE A 152 -23.25 9.10 -15.39
C PHE A 152 -23.02 8.67 -16.84
N LEU A 153 -22.17 7.66 -17.07
CA LEU A 153 -21.91 7.13 -18.41
C LEU A 153 -23.18 6.54 -19.03
N LYS A 154 -23.96 5.78 -18.24
CA LYS A 154 -25.21 5.18 -18.67
C LYS A 154 -26.26 6.25 -19.05
N ASP A 155 -26.40 7.27 -18.21
CA ASP A 155 -27.34 8.38 -18.46
C ASP A 155 -26.93 9.18 -19.70
N LEU A 156 -25.64 9.47 -19.86
CA LEU A 156 -25.11 10.11 -21.08
C LEU A 156 -25.43 9.32 -22.35
N ILE A 157 -25.30 7.99 -22.33
CA ILE A 157 -25.60 7.13 -23.49
C ILE A 157 -27.09 7.28 -23.86
N HIS A 158 -27.98 7.19 -22.87
CA HIS A 158 -29.41 7.36 -23.08
C HIS A 158 -29.73 8.74 -23.68
N ASP A 159 -29.14 9.78 -23.10
CA ASP A 159 -29.40 11.16 -23.49
C ASP A 159 -28.78 11.55 -24.83
N LEU A 160 -27.69 10.89 -25.27
CA LEU A 160 -27.09 11.07 -26.59
C LEU A 160 -27.83 10.31 -27.70
N ASN A 161 -28.37 9.12 -27.41
CA ASN A 161 -29.10 8.34 -28.41
C ASN A 161 -30.31 9.09 -28.95
N THR A 162 -30.99 9.87 -28.10
CA THR A 162 -32.18 10.66 -28.48
C THR A 162 -31.89 11.71 -29.57
N PRO A 163 -30.96 12.67 -29.40
CA PRO A 163 -30.62 13.65 -30.43
C PRO A 163 -29.96 13.01 -31.65
N VAL A 164 -29.10 11.99 -31.48
CA VAL A 164 -28.49 11.28 -32.61
C VAL A 164 -29.55 10.61 -33.49
N THR A 165 -30.53 9.95 -32.88
CA THR A 165 -31.65 9.34 -33.60
C THR A 165 -32.50 10.39 -34.32
N SER A 166 -32.73 11.55 -33.69
CA SER A 166 -33.43 12.67 -34.32
C SER A 166 -32.68 13.19 -35.56
N ILE A 167 -31.35 13.37 -35.47
CA ILE A 167 -30.52 13.76 -36.62
C ILE A 167 -30.66 12.72 -37.75
N LEU A 168 -30.51 11.43 -37.44
CA LEU A 168 -30.62 10.35 -38.41
C LEU A 168 -32.00 10.25 -39.08
N LEU A 169 -33.08 10.46 -38.34
CA LEU A 169 -34.44 10.43 -38.89
C LEU A 169 -34.67 11.62 -39.84
N ASN A 170 -34.30 12.83 -39.41
CA ASN A 170 -34.46 14.03 -40.20
C ASN A 170 -33.59 14.00 -41.47
N THR A 171 -32.33 13.57 -41.37
CA THR A 171 -31.45 13.47 -42.54
C THR A 171 -31.94 12.43 -43.54
N ARG A 172 -32.40 11.27 -43.09
CA ARG A 172 -32.99 10.24 -43.97
C ARG A 172 -34.27 10.71 -44.64
N TRP A 173 -35.13 11.44 -43.93
CA TRP A 173 -36.34 12.01 -44.50
C TRP A 173 -36.05 13.09 -45.55
N LEU A 174 -35.09 13.98 -45.27
CA LEU A 174 -34.63 14.99 -46.23
C LEU A 174 -33.95 14.36 -47.44
N ALA A 175 -33.12 13.33 -47.25
CA ALA A 175 -32.43 12.62 -48.33
C ALA A 175 -33.40 11.90 -49.27
N LYS A 176 -34.57 11.45 -48.78
CA LYS A 176 -35.64 10.89 -49.63
C LYS A 176 -36.28 11.94 -50.54
N GLN A 177 -36.32 13.20 -50.13
CA GLN A 177 -36.90 14.28 -50.93
C GLN A 177 -35.87 14.91 -51.87
N ASN A 178 -34.70 15.27 -51.33
CA ASN A 178 -33.61 15.92 -52.05
C ASN A 178 -32.28 15.32 -51.59
N PRO A 179 -31.77 14.27 -52.27
CA PRO A 179 -30.48 13.69 -51.93
C PRO A 179 -29.37 14.71 -52.16
N SER A 180 -28.50 14.88 -51.17
CA SER A 180 -27.30 15.69 -51.27
C SER A 180 -26.13 15.01 -50.58
N GLU A 181 -24.91 15.19 -51.11
CA GLU A 181 -23.70 14.69 -50.44
C GLU A 181 -23.53 15.27 -49.03
N ALA A 182 -24.04 16.49 -48.79
CA ALA A 182 -24.04 17.10 -47.46
C ALA A 182 -24.90 16.31 -46.47
N LEU A 183 -26.09 15.85 -46.88
CA LEU A 183 -26.97 15.00 -46.05
C LEU A 183 -26.31 13.66 -45.74
N GLU A 184 -25.62 13.06 -46.71
CA GLU A 184 -24.89 11.80 -46.52
C GLU A 184 -23.72 11.97 -45.53
N ARG A 185 -22.98 13.08 -45.62
CA ARG A 185 -21.93 13.42 -44.64
C ARG A 185 -22.49 13.63 -43.22
N ILE A 186 -23.64 14.29 -43.07
CA ILE A 186 -24.29 14.47 -41.76
C ILE A 186 -24.76 13.12 -41.20
N GLU A 187 -25.35 12.24 -42.02
CA GLU A 187 -25.73 10.89 -41.58
C GLU A 187 -24.50 10.08 -41.13
N LEU A 188 -23.41 10.12 -41.90
CA LEU A 188 -22.16 9.45 -41.54
C LEU A 188 -21.58 10.02 -40.23
N GLY A 189 -21.60 11.33 -40.04
CA GLY A 189 -21.16 11.97 -38.80
C GLY A 189 -21.97 11.52 -37.58
N ALA A 190 -23.30 11.47 -37.69
CA ALA A 190 -24.17 10.99 -36.62
C ALA A 190 -23.94 9.50 -36.29
N ARG A 191 -23.72 8.66 -37.30
CA ARG A 191 -23.37 7.24 -37.12
C ARG A 191 -21.99 7.06 -36.46
N SER A 192 -21.01 7.87 -36.84
CA SER A 192 -19.68 7.86 -36.22
C SER A 192 -19.74 8.22 -34.74
N ILE A 193 -20.53 9.24 -34.36
CA ILE A 193 -20.75 9.61 -32.96
C ILE A 193 -21.38 8.45 -32.18
N SER A 194 -22.42 7.82 -32.73
CA SER A 194 -23.05 6.64 -32.12
C SER A 194 -22.08 5.46 -31.95
N SER A 195 -21.27 5.18 -32.97
CA SER A 195 -20.29 4.08 -32.95
C SER A 195 -19.19 4.31 -31.93
N LEU A 196 -18.60 5.51 -31.88
CA LEU A 196 -17.57 5.85 -30.89
C LEU A 196 -18.08 5.65 -29.46
N HIS A 197 -19.34 6.02 -29.21
CA HIS A 197 -19.95 5.89 -27.89
C HIS A 197 -20.28 4.44 -27.52
N LYS A 198 -20.77 3.63 -28.47
CA LYS A 198 -20.94 2.18 -28.25
C LYS A 198 -19.62 1.47 -27.94
N ASN A 199 -18.53 1.90 -28.57
CA ASN A 199 -17.22 1.33 -28.30
C ASN A 199 -16.75 1.65 -26.88
N LEU A 200 -17.02 2.86 -26.37
CA LEU A 200 -16.76 3.23 -24.97
C LEU A 200 -17.53 2.33 -23.99
N GLU A 201 -18.80 2.03 -24.29
CA GLU A 201 -19.62 1.11 -23.49
C GLU A 201 -19.05 -0.33 -23.49
N ALA A 202 -18.58 -0.81 -24.64
CA ALA A 202 -17.95 -2.13 -24.76
C ALA A 202 -16.63 -2.23 -23.97
N ILE A 203 -15.82 -1.17 -23.97
CA ILE A 203 -14.61 -1.08 -23.13
C ILE A 203 -14.98 -1.15 -21.64
N HIS A 204 -16.10 -0.53 -21.25
CA HIS A 204 -16.56 -0.51 -19.87
C HIS A 204 -17.12 -1.87 -19.40
N ASN A 205 -17.95 -2.52 -20.20
CA ASN A 205 -18.63 -3.78 -19.85
C ASN A 205 -17.75 -5.03 -20.03
N GLY A 206 -16.58 -4.89 -20.66
CA GLY A 206 -15.69 -5.98 -21.02
C GLY A 206 -16.04 -6.55 -22.40
N PHE A 207 -15.00 -6.74 -23.22
CA PHE A 207 -15.14 -7.25 -24.59
C PHE A 207 -15.32 -8.78 -24.58
N ILE A 208 -16.36 -9.27 -25.25
CA ILE A 208 -16.51 -10.70 -25.54
C ILE A 208 -15.90 -10.92 -26.91
N GLN A 209 -14.77 -11.61 -26.96
CA GLN A 209 -14.03 -11.82 -28.20
C GLN A 209 -14.74 -12.82 -29.11
N ASN A 210 -15.07 -12.40 -30.33
CA ASN A 210 -15.70 -13.26 -31.34
C ASN A 210 -14.79 -13.41 -32.55
N TYR A 211 -14.09 -14.55 -32.61
CA TYR A 211 -13.15 -14.83 -33.70
C TYR A 211 -13.86 -15.40 -34.93
N GLU A 212 -13.71 -14.72 -36.05
CA GLU A 212 -14.25 -15.15 -37.34
C GLU A 212 -13.17 -15.11 -38.43
N THR A 213 -13.40 -15.85 -39.52
CA THR A 213 -12.50 -15.79 -40.69
C THR A 213 -12.98 -14.69 -41.62
N ILE A 214 -12.15 -13.67 -41.83
CA ILE A 214 -12.50 -12.46 -42.60
C ILE A 214 -11.59 -12.37 -43.84
N GLU A 215 -12.20 -12.06 -44.98
CA GLU A 215 -11.45 -11.66 -46.18
C GLU A 215 -11.01 -10.19 -46.05
N LEU A 216 -9.71 -9.96 -45.86
CA LEU A 216 -9.16 -8.64 -45.55
C LEU A 216 -9.45 -7.60 -46.64
N SER A 217 -9.45 -8.03 -47.91
CA SER A 217 -9.68 -7.14 -49.04
C SER A 217 -11.07 -6.50 -48.99
N ASN A 218 -12.08 -7.34 -48.81
CA ASN A 218 -13.47 -6.91 -48.71
C ASN A 218 -13.71 -6.08 -47.45
N PHE A 219 -13.13 -6.50 -46.31
CA PHE A 219 -13.23 -5.78 -45.05
C PHE A 219 -12.68 -4.34 -45.14
N LEU A 220 -11.49 -4.16 -45.71
CA LEU A 220 -10.87 -2.84 -45.86
C LEU A 220 -11.67 -1.93 -46.80
N HIS A 221 -12.25 -2.48 -47.87
CA HIS A 221 -13.14 -1.73 -48.74
C HIS A 221 -14.40 -1.25 -48.01
N VAL A 222 -15.02 -2.11 -47.21
CA VAL A 222 -16.20 -1.75 -46.41
C VAL A 222 -15.84 -0.69 -45.36
N ARG A 223 -14.71 -0.84 -44.66
CA ARG A 223 -14.25 0.10 -43.63
C ARG A 223 -13.81 1.45 -44.20
N ALA A 224 -13.27 1.49 -45.41
CA ALA A 224 -12.80 2.73 -46.04
C ALA A 224 -13.90 3.55 -46.72
N ASN A 225 -15.01 2.92 -47.12
CA ASN A 225 -16.13 3.58 -47.82
C ASN A 225 -16.70 4.80 -47.06
N PRO A 226 -16.95 4.75 -45.72
CA PRO A 226 -17.33 5.93 -44.95
C PRO A 226 -16.33 7.09 -45.06
N PHE A 227 -15.02 6.79 -45.01
CA PHE A 227 -13.97 7.81 -45.07
C PHE A 227 -13.88 8.46 -46.46
N GLN A 228 -14.06 7.69 -47.53
CA GLN A 228 -14.12 8.22 -48.89
C GLN A 228 -15.25 9.24 -49.06
N LYS A 229 -16.41 8.95 -48.46
CA LYS A 229 -17.59 9.82 -48.49
C LYS A 229 -17.44 11.06 -47.60
N LEU A 230 -16.79 10.92 -46.45
CA LEU A 230 -16.51 12.03 -45.52
C LEU A 230 -15.44 12.99 -46.07
N TYR A 231 -14.45 12.47 -46.80
CA TYR A 231 -13.31 13.23 -47.31
C TYR A 231 -13.16 13.09 -48.83
N PRO A 232 -14.09 13.64 -49.62
CA PRO A 232 -14.12 13.46 -51.08
C PRO A 232 -12.92 14.07 -51.82
N HIS A 233 -12.12 14.91 -51.14
CA HIS A 233 -10.89 15.50 -51.67
C HIS A 233 -9.67 14.58 -51.52
N LEU A 234 -9.79 13.43 -50.83
CA LEU A 234 -8.71 12.46 -50.66
C LEU A 234 -8.86 11.31 -51.67
N HIS A 235 -7.75 10.90 -52.28
CA HIS A 235 -7.69 9.71 -53.13
C HIS A 235 -7.26 8.49 -52.33
N PHE A 236 -8.06 7.42 -52.39
CA PHE A 236 -7.78 6.16 -51.69
C PHE A 236 -7.29 5.11 -52.69
N HIS A 237 -6.08 4.61 -52.50
CA HIS A 237 -5.49 3.54 -53.32
C HIS A 237 -5.38 2.25 -52.49
N PHE A 238 -5.96 1.16 -52.99
CA PHE A 238 -5.89 -0.15 -52.35
C PHE A 238 -4.94 -1.06 -53.12
N HIS A 239 -3.80 -1.38 -52.52
CA HIS A 239 -2.86 -2.39 -53.03
C HIS A 239 -2.94 -3.61 -52.13
N LEU A 240 -3.91 -4.48 -52.41
CA LEU A 240 -4.26 -5.61 -51.55
C LEU A 240 -4.01 -6.94 -52.27
N SER A 241 -3.42 -7.89 -51.53
CA SER A 241 -3.34 -9.29 -51.92
C SER A 241 -4.46 -10.06 -51.21
N PRO A 242 -5.06 -11.09 -51.83
CA PRO A 242 -6.10 -11.88 -51.18
C PRO A 242 -5.52 -12.56 -49.92
N CYS A 243 -6.09 -12.23 -48.77
CA CYS A 243 -5.62 -12.66 -47.47
C CYS A 243 -6.83 -12.89 -46.56
N ASN A 244 -6.90 -14.07 -45.96
CA ASN A 244 -7.92 -14.42 -44.98
C ASN A 244 -7.28 -14.39 -43.59
N LEU A 245 -7.90 -13.69 -42.65
CA LEU A 245 -7.44 -13.54 -41.28
C LEU A 245 -8.45 -14.18 -40.33
N TYR A 246 -7.95 -14.91 -39.34
CA TYR A 246 -8.77 -15.40 -38.22
C TYR A 246 -8.56 -14.47 -37.03
N CYS A 247 -9.55 -13.61 -36.77
CA CYS A 247 -9.44 -12.51 -35.82
C CYS A 247 -10.82 -12.03 -35.37
N ASP A 248 -10.83 -11.24 -34.32
CA ASP A 248 -12.03 -10.53 -33.88
C ASP A 248 -12.28 -9.34 -34.82
N VAL A 249 -13.46 -9.32 -35.45
CA VAL A 249 -13.89 -8.30 -36.42
C VAL A 249 -13.94 -6.91 -35.78
N ASP A 250 -14.29 -6.85 -34.50
CA ASP A 250 -14.43 -5.59 -33.77
C ASP A 250 -13.09 -5.14 -33.15
N ALA A 251 -12.04 -5.97 -33.22
CA ALA A 251 -10.66 -5.62 -32.86
C ALA A 251 -9.84 -5.05 -34.03
N LEU A 252 -10.38 -5.08 -35.26
CA LEU A 252 -9.78 -4.55 -36.50
C LEU A 252 -10.47 -3.25 -36.97
#